data_AF-A0A2V7Z4C5-F1
#
_entry.id   AF-A0A2V7Z4C5-F1
#
_cell.length_a   1.000
_cell.length_b   1.000
_cell.length_c   1.000
_cell.angle_alpha   90.00
_cell.angle_beta   90.00
_cell.angle_gamma   90.00
#
_symmetry.space_group_name_H-M   'P 1'
#
loop_
_entity.id
_entity.type
_entity.pdbx_description
1 polymer ?
#
loop_
_entity_poly.entity_id
_entity_poly.type
_entity_poly.pdbx_seq_one_letter_code
_entity_poly.pdbx_strand_id
1 'polypeptide(L)'
;MRRIPLAIGLAAAGALGSGPGPASSAPRIEIGPNILVSRDGDFAHCETMIAASPTDPKNLLGGSITLSRPDGSAANKAYVSFDGGAAWSDVTFPEELAHGGADPQVGFGATGTAYFMGLANGMNFYRSEDGGKTWGKAVLLGKGHDHEMLIADHTTGPFAGRVYVADETDQKGSNEIEDLQMRRRVVLFRSSDDGRSFVGPVEVARGDGHGLAAYNLLVLSDGTLFIPMSEYPNYALDKSASTWKLVFSTSSDGGVTFSPLRPIGEIRFGGLEAMRRQQKSGRIDQIGGPVFAVDSGRRFRDRLYAVWTELDGDRFRLLLSFSTDRGASWSRPKPVVRDAPADASQFQPMIAANPDGALGVFWYATEGRSARDRFDAFFSASLDGGVTFLPPSRVSSETSRPSGTGNLRPGPWVRDDRGMVTVYLSSGLSRWPDGGDYIGLTADPDGNFHPFWADGRSGTYQLYTAAIRIRTDRAAERPTLESKSLSGKITLSFDPVRFDPSSREVLLPVRLKNVSKETLYPPFRVEVKELVHPYNVKAHEETSVPTIRNAANGRSGVGAVFDYAKALGDLDALAPDAVTDALVWRLEAASATKTDFYIGADITGFVAKSGERK
;
A
#
# COMPACT_ATOMS: atom_id res chain seq x y z
N MET A 1 -12.44 59.58 71.05
CA MET A 1 -11.68 58.76 70.07
C MET A 1 -12.60 57.65 69.56
N ARG A 2 -13.27 57.85 68.42
CA ARG A 2 -14.22 56.86 67.89
C ARG A 2 -13.94 56.61 66.42
N ARG A 3 -13.84 55.32 66.12
CA ARG A 3 -13.35 54.70 64.89
C ARG A 3 -14.29 54.96 63.71
N ILE A 4 -13.73 55.24 62.54
CA ILE A 4 -14.41 55.23 61.24
C ILE A 4 -13.74 54.10 60.42
N PRO A 5 -14.48 53.10 59.90
CA PRO A 5 -13.96 52.20 58.89
C PRO A 5 -14.23 52.78 57.49
N LEU A 6 -13.20 52.76 56.65
CA LEU A 6 -13.21 53.25 55.27
C LEU A 6 -13.70 52.13 54.35
N ALA A 7 -14.74 52.41 53.57
CA ALA A 7 -15.25 51.55 52.49
C ALA A 7 -14.43 51.80 51.21
N ILE A 8 -14.04 50.74 50.51
CA ILE A 8 -13.41 50.79 49.18
C ILE A 8 -14.44 50.27 48.17
N GLY A 9 -14.77 51.11 47.19
CA GLY A 9 -15.73 50.80 46.12
C GLY A 9 -15.11 49.93 45.02
N LEU A 10 -15.89 48.94 44.57
CA LEU A 10 -15.63 48.16 43.36
C LEU A 10 -16.08 48.96 42.13
N ALA A 11 -15.19 49.09 41.14
CA ALA A 11 -15.54 49.49 39.78
C ALA A 11 -15.80 48.24 38.92
N ALA A 12 -16.97 48.16 38.29
CA ALA A 12 -17.34 47.11 37.36
C ALA A 12 -16.84 47.46 35.94
N ALA A 13 -16.11 46.53 35.31
CA ALA A 13 -15.80 46.56 33.88
C ALA A 13 -16.66 45.50 33.17
N GLY A 14 -17.45 45.92 32.19
CA GLY A 14 -18.35 45.06 31.41
C GLY A 14 -17.60 44.08 30.52
N ALA A 15 -17.99 42.82 30.57
CA ALA A 15 -17.53 41.78 29.67
C ALA A 15 -18.22 41.93 28.30
N LEU A 16 -17.43 42.18 27.25
CA LEU A 16 -17.85 41.97 25.87
C LEU A 16 -17.93 40.46 25.63
N GLY A 17 -19.14 39.95 25.38
CA GLY A 17 -19.37 38.55 25.04
C GLY A 17 -18.76 38.21 23.69
N SER A 18 -17.75 37.33 23.68
CA SER A 18 -17.34 36.61 22.48
C SER A 18 -18.43 35.59 22.13
N GLY A 19 -19.12 35.81 21.02
CA GLY A 19 -20.02 34.79 20.45
C GLY A 19 -19.26 33.49 20.15
N PRO A 20 -19.96 32.34 20.08
CA PRO A 20 -19.32 31.08 19.76
C PRO A 20 -18.72 31.19 18.35
N GLY A 21 -17.41 31.01 18.24
CA GLY A 21 -16.74 30.87 16.96
C GLY A 21 -17.34 29.68 16.18
N PRO A 22 -17.26 29.68 14.84
CA PRO A 22 -17.83 28.59 14.04
C PRO A 22 -17.17 27.27 14.42
N ALA A 23 -17.98 26.28 14.81
CA ALA A 23 -17.50 24.95 15.20
C ALA A 23 -16.85 24.24 14.00
N SER A 24 -15.59 23.82 14.14
CA SER A 24 -14.93 22.92 13.19
C SER A 24 -15.64 21.57 13.18
N SER A 25 -15.89 20.97 12.02
CA SER A 25 -16.39 19.60 11.94
C SER A 25 -15.36 18.61 12.52
N ALA A 26 -15.84 17.51 13.07
CA ALA A 26 -14.95 16.44 13.51
C ALA A 26 -14.09 15.93 12.34
N PRO A 27 -12.80 15.63 12.57
CA PRO A 27 -11.95 15.09 11.52
C PRO A 27 -12.51 13.80 10.93
N ARG A 28 -12.35 13.61 9.61
CA ARG A 28 -12.81 12.41 8.90
C ARG A 28 -11.77 11.91 7.90
N ILE A 29 -11.83 10.61 7.62
CA ILE A 29 -11.06 9.96 6.56
C ILE A 29 -11.90 10.06 5.28
N GLU A 30 -11.27 10.48 4.18
CA GLU A 30 -11.87 10.55 2.84
C GLU A 30 -11.06 9.63 1.91
N ILE A 31 -11.67 8.55 1.45
CA ILE A 31 -11.05 7.55 0.58
C ILE A 31 -11.50 7.77 -0.87
N GLY A 32 -10.53 7.94 -1.76
CA GLY A 32 -10.75 8.00 -3.19
C GLY A 32 -10.97 6.63 -3.84
N PRO A 33 -11.24 6.60 -5.15
CA PRO A 33 -11.35 5.37 -5.92
C PRO A 33 -10.18 4.40 -5.77
N ASN A 34 -10.48 3.11 -5.70
CA ASN A 34 -9.56 2.00 -5.92
C ASN A 34 -9.12 1.96 -7.40
N ILE A 35 -7.84 2.20 -7.63
CA ILE A 35 -7.20 2.18 -8.94
C ILE A 35 -6.50 0.83 -9.11
N LEU A 36 -6.75 0.15 -10.24
CA LEU A 36 -5.97 -1.02 -10.64
C LEU A 36 -4.62 -0.56 -11.17
N VAL A 37 -3.55 -0.92 -10.48
CA VAL A 37 -2.16 -0.59 -10.84
C VAL A 37 -1.64 -1.59 -11.88
N SER A 38 -1.82 -2.88 -11.62
CA SER A 38 -1.30 -3.95 -12.48
C SER A 38 -2.16 -4.13 -13.72
N ARG A 39 -1.57 -3.80 -14.88
CA ARG A 39 -2.22 -3.89 -16.21
C ARG A 39 -1.42 -4.75 -17.18
N ASP A 40 -0.53 -5.55 -16.63
CA ASP A 40 0.58 -6.24 -17.28
C ASP A 40 0.36 -7.77 -17.39
N GLY A 41 -0.79 -8.25 -16.93
CA GLY A 41 -1.25 -9.61 -17.16
C GLY A 41 -2.11 -10.17 -16.03
N ASP A 42 -2.61 -11.39 -16.22
CA ASP A 42 -3.36 -12.13 -15.21
C ASP A 42 -2.48 -13.18 -14.53
N PHE A 43 -1.56 -12.69 -13.69
CA PHE A 43 -0.70 -13.49 -12.81
C PHE A 43 -0.64 -12.84 -11.43
N ALA A 44 -0.23 -13.61 -10.43
CA ALA A 44 -0.19 -13.13 -9.06
C ALA A 44 0.91 -12.07 -8.86
N HIS A 45 0.52 -10.98 -8.21
CA HIS A 45 1.39 -9.95 -7.65
C HIS A 45 1.42 -10.13 -6.14
N CYS A 46 2.60 -10.27 -5.57
CA CYS A 46 2.80 -10.48 -4.14
C CYS A 46 3.88 -9.54 -3.62
N GLU A 47 3.94 -9.34 -2.29
CA GLU A 47 4.96 -8.52 -1.59
C GLU A 47 5.17 -7.16 -2.23
N THR A 48 4.45 -6.17 -1.71
CA THR A 48 4.31 -4.90 -2.41
C THR A 48 4.95 -3.77 -1.62
N MET A 49 5.61 -2.82 -2.28
CA MET A 49 6.17 -1.62 -1.66
C MET A 49 5.74 -0.37 -2.45
N ILE A 50 5.66 0.79 -1.79
CA ILE A 50 5.38 2.07 -2.44
C ILE A 50 6.16 3.23 -1.80
N ALA A 51 6.58 4.17 -2.63
CA ALA A 51 7.18 5.43 -2.23
C ALA A 51 6.56 6.60 -3.01
N ALA A 52 6.43 7.75 -2.37
CA ALA A 52 6.08 9.01 -3.01
C ALA A 52 7.33 9.87 -3.20
N SER A 53 7.42 10.58 -4.32
CA SER A 53 8.53 11.50 -4.55
C SER A 53 8.47 12.68 -3.57
N PRO A 54 9.59 13.04 -2.91
CA PRO A 54 9.61 14.17 -1.98
C PRO A 54 9.49 15.52 -2.70
N THR A 55 9.69 15.55 -4.02
CA THR A 55 9.70 16.77 -4.85
C THR A 55 8.48 16.93 -5.74
N ASP A 56 7.69 15.87 -5.93
CA ASP A 56 6.49 15.88 -6.77
C ASP A 56 5.44 14.92 -6.22
N PRO A 57 4.35 15.40 -5.59
CA PRO A 57 3.31 14.54 -5.02
C PRO A 57 2.56 13.71 -6.09
N LYS A 58 2.72 14.04 -7.38
CA LYS A 58 2.13 13.26 -8.47
C LYS A 58 2.98 12.06 -8.88
N ASN A 59 4.26 12.04 -8.50
CA ASN A 59 5.17 10.96 -8.85
C ASN A 59 5.18 9.89 -7.75
N LEU A 60 4.63 8.71 -8.05
CA LEU A 60 4.57 7.56 -7.15
C LEU A 60 5.28 6.38 -7.81
N LEU A 61 6.02 5.61 -7.00
CA LEU A 61 6.73 4.41 -7.43
C LEU A 61 6.31 3.25 -6.53
N GLY A 62 5.82 2.17 -7.13
CA GLY A 62 5.52 0.90 -6.48
C GLY A 62 6.43 -0.22 -6.96
N GLY A 63 6.55 -1.28 -6.17
CA GLY A 63 7.27 -2.51 -6.50
C GLY A 63 6.48 -3.74 -6.09
N SER A 64 6.64 -4.85 -6.81
CA SER A 64 6.02 -6.13 -6.46
C SER A 64 6.77 -7.33 -7.04
N ILE A 65 6.72 -8.45 -6.32
CA ILE A 65 7.00 -9.78 -6.88
C ILE A 65 5.85 -10.14 -7.82
N THR A 66 6.18 -10.55 -9.03
CA THR A 66 5.23 -10.94 -10.06
C THR A 66 5.52 -12.35 -10.55
N LEU A 67 4.52 -13.24 -10.57
CA LEU A 67 4.64 -14.56 -11.19
C LEU A 67 4.51 -14.49 -12.73
N SER A 68 5.28 -13.58 -13.33
CA SER A 68 5.11 -13.12 -14.71
C SER A 68 6.13 -13.70 -15.70
N ARG A 69 7.11 -14.48 -15.25
CA ARG A 69 8.08 -15.08 -16.16
C ARG A 69 7.36 -16.06 -17.10
N PRO A 70 7.86 -16.30 -18.32
CA PRO A 70 7.20 -17.19 -19.28
C PRO A 70 6.94 -18.62 -18.76
N ASP A 71 7.78 -19.11 -17.85
CA ASP A 71 7.65 -20.39 -17.16
C ASP A 71 6.71 -20.35 -15.93
N GLY A 72 6.17 -19.18 -15.59
CA GLY A 72 5.30 -18.92 -14.44
C GLY A 72 6.03 -18.64 -13.13
N SER A 73 7.37 -18.58 -13.13
CA SER A 73 8.17 -18.27 -11.95
C SER A 73 8.21 -16.77 -11.65
N ALA A 74 8.75 -16.41 -10.48
CA ALA A 74 8.76 -15.03 -10.00
C ALA A 74 9.81 -14.16 -10.71
N ALA A 75 9.43 -12.93 -11.00
CA ALA A 75 10.29 -11.80 -11.32
C ALA A 75 9.87 -10.62 -10.43
N ASN A 76 10.64 -9.54 -10.48
CA ASN A 76 10.26 -8.28 -9.87
C ASN A 76 9.89 -7.26 -10.94
N LYS A 77 8.93 -6.40 -10.62
CA LYS A 77 8.55 -5.25 -11.43
C LYS A 77 8.38 -4.00 -10.58
N ALA A 78 8.64 -2.86 -11.21
CA ALA A 78 8.24 -1.56 -10.69
C ALA A 78 6.99 -1.06 -11.42
N TYR A 79 6.23 -0.18 -10.76
CA TYR A 79 5.04 0.47 -11.29
C TYR A 79 5.16 1.96 -11.00
N VAL A 80 4.95 2.81 -12.00
CA VAL A 80 5.13 4.27 -11.85
C VAL A 80 3.88 5.04 -12.25
N SER A 81 3.58 6.09 -11.49
CA SER A 81 2.52 7.06 -11.77
C SER A 81 3.08 8.48 -11.78
N PHE A 82 2.55 9.34 -12.65
CA PHE A 82 2.89 10.78 -12.75
C PHE A 82 1.65 11.68 -12.60
N ASP A 83 0.54 11.13 -12.13
CA ASP A 83 -0.74 11.82 -11.95
C ASP A 83 -1.35 11.61 -10.56
N GLY A 84 -0.53 11.27 -9.58
CA GLY A 84 -0.95 11.07 -8.19
C GLY A 84 -1.68 9.75 -7.97
N GLY A 85 -1.36 8.74 -8.77
CA GLY A 85 -1.87 7.37 -8.64
C GLY A 85 -3.16 7.09 -9.41
N ALA A 86 -3.62 8.00 -10.28
CA ALA A 86 -4.84 7.81 -11.08
C ALA A 86 -4.59 6.89 -12.29
N ALA A 87 -3.37 6.84 -12.82
CA ALA A 87 -2.91 5.89 -13.82
C ALA A 87 -1.47 5.42 -13.54
N TRP A 88 -1.17 4.21 -13.98
CA TRP A 88 0.10 3.53 -13.73
C TRP A 88 0.64 2.86 -14.99
N SER A 89 1.97 2.73 -15.07
CA SER A 89 2.68 1.94 -16.09
C SER A 89 3.65 0.99 -15.40
N ASP A 90 3.79 -0.25 -15.90
CA ASP A 90 4.75 -1.20 -15.39
C ASP A 90 6.14 -1.02 -16.03
N VAL A 91 7.16 -1.39 -15.29
CA VAL A 91 8.56 -1.40 -15.70
C VAL A 91 9.11 -2.79 -15.47
N THR A 92 9.68 -3.37 -16.53
CA THR A 92 10.34 -4.68 -16.47
C THR A 92 11.85 -4.51 -16.49
N PHE A 93 12.53 -5.13 -15.53
CA PHE A 93 13.99 -5.16 -15.46
C PHE A 93 14.53 -6.43 -16.12
N PRO A 94 15.43 -6.34 -17.12
CA PRO A 94 15.92 -7.52 -17.83
C PRO A 94 16.60 -8.56 -16.93
N GLU A 95 17.37 -8.13 -15.93
CA GLU A 95 18.07 -9.05 -15.01
C GLU A 95 17.08 -9.79 -14.10
N GLU A 96 16.07 -9.10 -13.56
CA GLU A 96 15.01 -9.72 -12.76
C GLU A 96 14.19 -10.72 -13.61
N LEU A 97 13.85 -10.33 -14.85
CA LEU A 97 13.13 -11.21 -15.77
C LEU A 97 13.98 -12.43 -16.19
N ALA A 98 15.30 -12.30 -16.26
CA ALA A 98 16.21 -13.37 -16.65
C ALA A 98 16.55 -14.31 -15.48
N HIS A 99 16.71 -13.77 -14.27
CA HIS A 99 17.29 -14.49 -13.13
C HIS A 99 16.35 -14.75 -11.96
N GLY A 100 15.16 -14.16 -11.95
CA GLY A 100 14.17 -14.30 -10.89
C GLY A 100 13.94 -12.97 -10.18
N GLY A 101 13.00 -12.93 -9.25
CA GLY A 101 12.75 -11.74 -8.44
C GLY A 101 12.12 -12.08 -7.10
N ALA A 102 12.63 -11.47 -6.05
CA ALA A 102 12.04 -11.44 -4.71
C ALA A 102 12.33 -10.10 -4.02
N ASP A 103 11.64 -9.88 -2.91
CA ASP A 103 11.87 -8.81 -1.92
C ASP A 103 11.99 -7.36 -2.48
N PRO A 104 11.05 -6.90 -3.32
CA PRO A 104 11.17 -5.61 -3.98
C PRO A 104 11.12 -4.43 -2.98
N GLN A 105 12.08 -3.52 -3.10
CA GLN A 105 12.10 -2.24 -2.38
C GLN A 105 12.08 -1.06 -3.36
N VAL A 106 11.41 0.03 -2.96
CA VAL A 106 11.36 1.27 -3.75
C VAL A 106 11.62 2.47 -2.86
N GLY A 107 12.16 3.53 -3.46
CA GLY A 107 12.42 4.78 -2.76
C GLY A 107 12.72 5.92 -3.71
N PHE A 108 12.85 7.12 -3.15
CA PHE A 108 13.30 8.29 -3.88
C PHE A 108 14.48 8.94 -3.17
N GLY A 109 15.42 9.46 -3.94
CA GLY A 109 16.46 10.37 -3.45
C GLY A 109 15.90 11.76 -3.16
N ALA A 110 16.69 12.60 -2.48
CA ALA A 110 16.29 13.95 -2.09
C ALA A 110 15.96 14.88 -3.28
N THR A 111 16.43 14.56 -4.48
CA THR A 111 16.21 15.32 -5.72
C THR A 111 15.14 14.72 -6.63
N GLY A 112 14.42 13.68 -6.18
CA GLY A 112 13.41 12.99 -6.98
C GLY A 112 13.95 11.86 -7.87
N THR A 113 15.23 11.50 -7.73
CA THR A 113 15.81 10.28 -8.32
C THR A 113 15.05 9.06 -7.81
N ALA A 114 14.52 8.20 -8.67
CA ALA A 114 13.79 7.01 -8.26
C ALA A 114 14.73 5.81 -8.10
N TYR A 115 14.48 4.98 -7.10
CA TYR A 115 15.25 3.78 -6.79
C TYR A 115 14.35 2.56 -6.76
N PHE A 116 14.83 1.46 -7.33
CA PHE A 116 14.22 0.15 -7.25
C PHE A 116 15.30 -0.85 -6.84
N MET A 117 14.95 -1.81 -5.98
CA MET A 117 15.83 -2.88 -5.57
C MET A 117 15.06 -4.21 -5.54
N GLY A 118 15.74 -5.31 -5.84
CA GLY A 118 15.20 -6.65 -5.66
C GLY A 118 16.27 -7.74 -5.73
N LEU A 119 15.89 -8.95 -5.32
CA LEU A 119 16.73 -10.14 -5.31
C LEU A 119 16.54 -10.98 -6.58
N ALA A 120 17.61 -11.13 -7.36
CA ALA A 120 17.65 -11.98 -8.55
C ALA A 120 18.92 -12.83 -8.62
N ASN A 121 19.86 -12.49 -9.51
CA ASN A 121 21.22 -13.05 -9.52
C ASN A 121 22.11 -12.52 -8.38
N GLY A 122 21.54 -11.67 -7.54
CA GLY A 122 22.04 -11.05 -6.32
C GLY A 122 21.11 -9.89 -5.96
N MET A 123 21.49 -9.06 -4.99
CA MET A 123 20.75 -7.84 -4.66
C MET A 123 21.06 -6.75 -5.69
N ASN A 124 20.10 -6.45 -6.56
CA ASN A 124 20.23 -5.51 -7.67
C ASN A 124 19.64 -4.15 -7.29
N PHE A 125 20.44 -3.08 -7.35
CA PHE A 125 19.97 -1.71 -7.14
C PHE A 125 19.90 -0.95 -8.46
N TYR A 126 18.72 -0.43 -8.80
CA TYR A 126 18.46 0.35 -10.01
C TYR A 126 18.18 1.81 -9.66
N ARG A 127 18.55 2.70 -10.58
CA ARG A 127 18.35 4.15 -10.45
C ARG A 127 17.68 4.72 -11.70
N SER A 128 16.79 5.68 -11.51
CA SER A 128 16.13 6.46 -12.55
C SER A 128 16.26 7.95 -12.26
N GLU A 129 16.78 8.71 -13.23
CA GLU A 129 16.97 10.17 -13.12
C GLU A 129 15.75 10.97 -13.62
N ASP A 130 14.74 10.30 -14.19
CA ASP A 130 13.52 10.90 -14.73
C ASP A 130 12.25 10.48 -13.95
N GLY A 131 12.44 10.12 -12.68
CA GLY A 131 11.35 9.81 -11.75
C GLY A 131 10.75 8.42 -11.92
N GLY A 132 11.39 7.51 -12.67
CA GLY A 132 10.96 6.12 -12.84
C GLY A 132 10.53 5.77 -14.27
N LYS A 133 10.68 6.66 -15.25
CA LYS A 133 10.31 6.39 -16.66
C LYS A 133 11.35 5.53 -17.35
N THR A 134 12.63 5.84 -17.13
CA THR A 134 13.76 5.10 -17.68
C THR A 134 14.75 4.75 -16.58
N TRP A 135 15.37 3.58 -16.71
CA TRP A 135 16.21 3.00 -15.66
C TRP A 135 17.59 2.66 -16.20
N GLY A 136 18.61 3.01 -15.40
CA GLY A 136 19.99 2.65 -15.68
C GLY A 136 20.29 1.17 -15.39
N LYS A 137 21.52 0.77 -15.71
CA LYS A 137 22.03 -0.56 -15.32
C LYS A 137 22.07 -0.71 -13.81
N ALA A 138 21.74 -1.91 -13.31
CA ALA A 138 21.85 -2.24 -11.89
C ALA A 138 23.29 -2.11 -11.36
N VAL A 139 23.40 -1.64 -10.12
CA VAL A 139 24.54 -1.89 -9.25
C VAL A 139 24.27 -3.19 -8.50
N LEU A 140 25.12 -4.19 -8.71
CA LEU A 140 25.01 -5.50 -8.07
C LEU A 140 25.75 -5.49 -6.73
N LEU A 141 25.03 -5.68 -5.62
CA LEU A 141 25.58 -5.63 -4.26
C LEU A 141 26.09 -7.00 -3.75
N GLY A 142 25.82 -8.08 -4.49
CA GLY A 142 26.31 -9.42 -4.19
C GLY A 142 25.20 -10.44 -4.01
N LYS A 143 25.57 -11.67 -3.63
CA LYS A 143 24.67 -12.79 -3.34
C LYS A 143 24.66 -13.10 -1.84
N GLY A 144 23.62 -13.81 -1.39
CA GLY A 144 23.49 -14.23 0.02
C GLY A 144 22.92 -13.12 0.90
N HIS A 145 22.03 -12.32 0.34
CA HIS A 145 21.26 -11.27 0.99
C HIS A 145 19.77 -11.65 0.91
N ASP A 146 19.01 -11.29 1.93
CA ASP A 146 17.58 -11.54 2.06
C ASP A 146 16.93 -10.38 2.85
N HIS A 147 15.63 -10.14 2.64
CA HIS A 147 14.85 -9.16 3.40
C HIS A 147 15.48 -7.75 3.42
N GLU A 148 15.84 -7.22 2.25
CA GLU A 148 16.43 -5.89 2.10
C GLU A 148 15.48 -4.76 2.49
N MET A 149 16.06 -3.67 2.98
CA MET A 149 15.36 -2.46 3.39
C MET A 149 16.11 -1.24 2.86
N LEU A 150 15.39 -0.33 2.21
CA LEU A 150 15.95 0.86 1.55
C LEU A 150 15.44 2.14 2.21
N ILE A 151 16.33 3.10 2.45
CA ILE A 151 15.93 4.49 2.73
C ILE A 151 16.95 5.50 2.18
N ALA A 152 16.48 6.69 1.81
CA ALA A 152 17.33 7.84 1.56
C ALA A 152 17.13 8.90 2.65
N ASP A 153 18.22 9.57 3.03
CA ASP A 153 18.19 10.68 3.96
C ASP A 153 17.59 11.91 3.28
N HIS A 154 16.33 12.23 3.61
CA HIS A 154 15.63 13.44 3.15
C HIS A 154 15.77 14.62 4.11
N THR A 155 16.58 14.49 5.16
CA THR A 155 16.82 15.57 6.11
C THR A 155 17.77 16.61 5.53
N THR A 156 17.94 17.71 6.25
CA THR A 156 18.97 18.72 5.95
C THR A 156 20.22 18.51 6.82
N GLY A 157 20.41 17.31 7.36
CA GLY A 157 21.52 16.95 8.24
C GLY A 157 22.84 16.73 7.50
N PRO A 158 23.91 16.32 8.21
CA PRO A 158 25.24 16.12 7.63
C PRO A 158 25.30 14.98 6.60
N PHE A 159 24.29 14.11 6.55
CA PHE A 159 24.21 12.98 5.62
C PHE A 159 23.08 13.13 4.59
N ALA A 160 22.53 14.33 4.42
CA ALA A 160 21.47 14.62 3.45
C ALA A 160 21.76 14.01 2.07
N GLY A 161 20.79 13.30 1.52
CA GLY A 161 20.87 12.60 0.23
C GLY A 161 21.60 11.26 0.25
N ARG A 162 22.13 10.82 1.40
CA ARG A 162 22.74 9.48 1.54
C ARG A 162 21.68 8.40 1.39
N VAL A 163 22.01 7.35 0.64
CA VAL A 163 21.15 6.16 0.47
C VAL A 163 21.70 5.03 1.31
N TYR A 164 20.82 4.33 2.02
CA TYR A 164 21.12 3.24 2.92
C TYR A 164 20.36 2.00 2.52
N VAL A 165 21.04 0.86 2.53
CA VAL A 165 20.46 -0.46 2.30
C VAL A 165 20.89 -1.35 3.44
N ALA A 166 19.94 -1.90 4.19
CA ALA A 166 20.22 -2.94 5.18
C ALA A 166 19.57 -4.24 4.74
N ASP A 167 20.20 -5.36 5.06
CA ASP A 167 19.70 -6.68 4.70
C ASP A 167 20.07 -7.72 5.76
N GLU A 168 19.36 -8.84 5.75
CA GLU A 168 19.73 -10.06 6.46
C GLU A 168 20.73 -10.87 5.61
N THR A 169 21.81 -11.33 6.24
CA THR A 169 22.79 -12.21 5.61
C THR A 169 23.33 -13.23 6.62
N ASP A 170 23.69 -14.40 6.11
CA ASP A 170 24.32 -15.43 6.92
C ASP A 170 25.77 -15.08 7.25
N GLN A 171 26.31 -15.67 8.31
CA GLN A 171 27.75 -15.68 8.51
C GLN A 171 28.44 -16.44 7.38
N LYS A 172 29.43 -15.82 6.74
CA LYS A 172 30.20 -16.45 5.66
C LYS A 172 30.80 -17.79 6.13
N GLY A 173 30.50 -18.86 5.40
CA GLY A 173 30.95 -20.21 5.71
C GLY A 173 30.12 -20.91 6.80
N SER A 174 28.90 -20.42 7.08
CA SER A 174 27.95 -21.12 7.95
C SER A 174 27.51 -22.46 7.33
N ASN A 175 27.28 -23.45 8.20
CA ASN A 175 26.73 -24.76 7.87
C ASN A 175 25.40 -24.95 8.62
N GLU A 176 24.53 -23.94 8.60
CA GLU A 176 23.32 -23.89 9.43
C GLU A 176 22.37 -25.06 9.16
N ILE A 177 22.36 -25.56 7.93
CA ILE A 177 21.53 -26.71 7.54
C ILE A 177 22.03 -27.99 8.21
N GLU A 178 23.34 -28.14 8.34
CA GLU A 178 23.98 -29.33 8.91
C GLU A 178 23.93 -29.35 10.45
N ASP A 179 24.17 -28.21 11.09
CA ASP A 179 24.25 -28.12 12.56
C ASP A 179 23.01 -27.51 13.23
N LEU A 180 22.03 -27.07 12.42
CA LEU A 180 20.77 -26.47 12.85
C LEU A 180 20.95 -25.19 13.69
N GLN A 181 22.11 -24.54 13.60
CA GLN A 181 22.43 -23.34 14.37
C GLN A 181 22.38 -22.09 13.48
N MET A 182 21.38 -21.24 13.71
CA MET A 182 21.26 -19.94 13.05
C MET A 182 22.43 -19.02 13.39
N ARG A 183 22.96 -18.34 12.37
CA ARG A 183 24.08 -17.39 12.40
C ARG A 183 23.77 -16.19 11.52
N ARG A 184 22.57 -15.63 11.72
CA ARG A 184 22.05 -14.47 10.98
C ARG A 184 22.66 -13.16 11.46
N ARG A 185 22.82 -12.23 10.54
CA ARG A 185 23.44 -10.92 10.76
C ARG A 185 22.70 -9.88 9.95
N VAL A 186 22.63 -8.68 10.49
CA VAL A 186 22.17 -7.51 9.74
C VAL A 186 23.39 -6.72 9.33
N VAL A 187 23.46 -6.36 8.05
CA VAL A 187 24.53 -5.55 7.48
C VAL A 187 23.98 -4.30 6.81
N LEU A 188 24.85 -3.33 6.54
CA LEU A 188 24.50 -2.05 5.91
C LEU A 188 25.45 -1.73 4.74
N PHE A 189 24.88 -1.42 3.59
CA PHE A 189 25.51 -0.70 2.49
C PHE A 189 25.08 0.77 2.51
N ARG A 190 25.97 1.66 2.07
CA ARG A 190 25.69 3.09 1.99
C ARG A 190 26.23 3.71 0.70
N SER A 191 25.48 4.64 0.12
CA SER A 191 25.87 5.43 -1.04
C SER A 191 25.85 6.92 -0.68
N SER A 192 26.96 7.60 -0.94
CA SER A 192 27.09 9.06 -0.77
C SER A 192 26.96 9.83 -2.09
N ASP A 193 26.57 9.15 -3.16
CA ASP A 193 26.54 9.68 -4.54
C ASP A 193 25.20 9.42 -5.23
N ASP A 194 24.12 9.45 -4.45
CA ASP A 194 22.74 9.30 -4.93
C ASP A 194 22.52 7.94 -5.64
N GLY A 195 23.02 6.87 -5.02
CA GLY A 195 22.84 5.49 -5.48
C GLY A 195 23.65 5.14 -6.73
N ARG A 196 24.73 5.87 -7.04
CA ARG A 196 25.61 5.54 -8.18
C ARG A 196 26.63 4.45 -7.82
N SER A 197 27.11 4.47 -6.58
CA SER A 197 27.98 3.43 -6.04
C SER A 197 27.71 3.22 -4.55
N PHE A 198 28.06 2.04 -4.04
CA PHE A 198 27.86 1.68 -2.64
C PHE A 198 29.17 1.23 -1.99
N VAL A 199 29.31 1.54 -0.71
CA VAL A 199 30.36 1.02 0.18
C VAL A 199 29.70 0.12 1.21
N GLY A 200 30.32 -1.03 1.49
CA GLY A 200 29.82 -2.02 2.44
C GLY A 200 30.11 -3.45 1.99
N PRO A 201 29.49 -4.45 2.65
CA PRO A 201 28.65 -4.29 3.84
C PRO A 201 29.46 -3.97 5.11
N VAL A 202 28.91 -3.14 6.00
CA VAL A 202 29.35 -3.03 7.41
C VAL A 202 28.37 -3.78 8.28
N GLU A 203 28.86 -4.53 9.27
CA GLU A 203 28.00 -5.26 10.18
C GLU A 203 27.33 -4.35 11.20
N VAL A 204 26.00 -4.45 11.29
CA VAL A 204 25.16 -3.72 12.26
C VAL A 204 25.03 -4.52 13.55
N ALA A 205 24.64 -5.79 13.42
CA ALA A 205 24.34 -6.67 14.54
C ALA A 205 24.37 -8.15 14.11
N ARG A 206 24.42 -9.05 15.11
CA ARG A 206 24.35 -10.50 14.96
C ARG A 206 23.27 -11.06 15.88
N GLY A 207 22.59 -12.12 15.45
CA GLY A 207 21.56 -12.80 16.25
C GLY A 207 22.11 -13.78 17.30
N ASP A 208 23.41 -14.06 17.29
CA ASP A 208 24.11 -14.92 18.28
C ASP A 208 23.36 -16.23 18.60
N GLY A 209 23.00 -16.98 17.56
CA GLY A 209 22.28 -18.24 17.67
C GLY A 209 20.77 -18.15 17.45
N HIS A 210 20.27 -16.94 17.26
CA HIS A 210 18.91 -16.60 16.86
C HIS A 210 18.91 -16.05 15.42
N GLY A 211 17.74 -15.95 14.83
CA GLY A 211 17.54 -15.18 13.62
C GLY A 211 17.48 -13.69 13.90
N LEU A 212 17.80 -12.87 12.91
CA LEU A 212 17.80 -11.42 13.03
C LEU A 212 17.56 -10.77 11.66
N ALA A 213 16.43 -10.08 11.52
CA ALA A 213 16.06 -9.38 10.28
C ALA A 213 15.87 -7.88 10.53
N ALA A 214 16.33 -7.04 9.61
CA ALA A 214 16.06 -5.60 9.60
C ALA A 214 14.67 -5.29 9.06
N TYR A 215 14.05 -4.21 9.53
CA TYR A 215 12.81 -3.66 8.99
C TYR A 215 13.03 -2.27 8.43
N ASN A 216 11.98 -1.66 7.90
CA ASN A 216 12.06 -0.40 7.19
C ASN A 216 12.84 0.64 8.00
N LEU A 217 13.96 1.08 7.41
CA LEU A 217 14.92 1.97 8.04
C LEU A 217 14.30 3.35 8.27
N LEU A 218 14.77 4.08 9.27
CA LEU A 218 14.31 5.44 9.57
C LEU A 218 15.49 6.39 9.69
N VAL A 219 15.30 7.65 9.30
CA VAL A 219 16.29 8.71 9.50
C VAL A 219 15.66 9.80 10.37
N LEU A 220 16.29 10.08 11.51
CA LEU A 220 15.87 11.16 12.41
C LEU A 220 16.31 12.51 11.86
N SER A 221 15.69 13.59 12.30
CA SER A 221 15.90 14.95 11.78
C SER A 221 17.32 15.50 11.91
N ASP A 222 18.20 14.87 12.67
CA ASP A 222 19.63 15.20 12.78
C ASP A 222 20.55 14.33 11.89
N GLY A 223 19.97 13.46 11.07
CA GLY A 223 20.70 12.51 10.22
C GLY A 223 21.07 11.19 10.92
N THR A 224 20.61 10.96 12.16
CA THR A 224 20.79 9.65 12.82
C THR A 224 20.00 8.59 12.06
N LEU A 225 20.70 7.55 11.60
CA LEU A 225 20.10 6.35 11.03
C LEU A 225 19.62 5.45 12.17
N PHE A 226 18.34 5.07 12.14
CA PHE A 226 17.71 4.16 13.08
C PHE A 226 17.34 2.87 12.34
N ILE A 227 17.87 1.74 12.81
CA ILE A 227 17.73 0.42 12.18
C ILE A 227 16.91 -0.47 13.12
N PRO A 228 15.60 -0.60 12.91
CA PRO A 228 14.77 -1.54 13.66
C PRO A 228 14.99 -2.97 13.17
N MET A 229 14.89 -3.93 14.08
CA MET A 229 15.12 -5.35 13.82
C MET A 229 14.18 -6.23 14.64
N SER A 230 13.89 -7.43 14.14
CA SER A 230 13.30 -8.51 14.94
C SER A 230 14.31 -9.63 15.14
N GLU A 231 14.55 -9.98 16.41
CA GLU A 231 15.25 -11.21 16.79
C GLU A 231 14.22 -12.32 16.95
N TYR A 232 14.33 -13.37 16.13
CA TYR A 232 13.39 -14.49 16.11
C TYR A 232 14.06 -15.80 16.53
N PRO A 233 13.32 -16.71 17.19
CA PRO A 233 13.88 -17.95 17.73
C PRO A 233 14.49 -18.84 16.64
N ASN A 234 15.55 -19.55 17.00
CA ASN A 234 15.99 -20.68 16.19
C ASN A 234 14.98 -21.83 16.35
N TYR A 235 14.02 -21.91 15.43
CA TYR A 235 12.91 -22.84 15.49
C TYR A 235 13.30 -24.33 15.50
N ALA A 236 14.54 -24.67 15.12
CA ALA A 236 15.04 -26.03 15.22
C ALA A 236 15.40 -26.42 16.66
N LEU A 237 15.93 -25.45 17.43
CA LEU A 237 16.47 -25.65 18.79
C LEU A 237 15.53 -25.14 19.88
N ASP A 238 14.90 -23.99 19.67
CA ASP A 238 13.96 -23.37 20.61
C ASP A 238 12.50 -23.63 20.18
N LYS A 239 12.00 -24.81 20.55
CA LYS A 239 10.63 -25.22 20.22
C LYS A 239 9.58 -24.62 21.16
N SER A 240 10.01 -24.03 22.27
CA SER A 240 9.15 -23.46 23.31
C SER A 240 8.91 -21.96 23.14
N ALA A 241 9.72 -21.28 22.33
CA ALA A 241 9.54 -19.86 22.08
C ALA A 241 8.14 -19.53 21.58
N SER A 242 7.60 -18.43 22.08
CA SER A 242 6.28 -17.90 21.72
C SER A 242 6.28 -16.40 21.43
N THR A 243 7.46 -15.78 21.48
CA THR A 243 7.66 -14.36 21.21
C THR A 243 8.83 -14.13 20.25
N TRP A 244 8.75 -13.05 19.48
CA TRP A 244 9.89 -12.41 18.81
C TRP A 244 10.26 -11.15 19.60
N LYS A 245 11.55 -10.80 19.65
CA LYS A 245 11.98 -9.56 20.32
C LYS A 245 12.18 -8.47 19.28
N LEU A 246 11.64 -7.29 19.56
CA LEU A 246 11.88 -6.10 18.77
C LEU A 246 13.04 -5.33 19.39
N VAL A 247 14.07 -5.07 18.58
CA VAL A 247 15.29 -4.37 18.97
C VAL A 247 15.67 -3.35 17.91
N PHE A 248 16.60 -2.46 18.23
CA PHE A 248 17.16 -1.54 17.24
C PHE A 248 18.62 -1.23 17.51
N SER A 249 19.30 -0.74 16.48
CA SER A 249 20.58 -0.05 16.58
C SER A 249 20.51 1.31 15.89
N THR A 250 21.41 2.22 16.25
CA THR A 250 21.50 3.56 15.67
C THR A 250 22.91 3.86 15.19
N SER A 251 23.02 4.71 14.18
CA SER A 251 24.28 5.27 13.70
C SER A 251 24.17 6.79 13.56
N SER A 252 25.13 7.51 14.15
CA SER A 252 25.24 8.97 14.10
C SER A 252 26.40 9.47 13.24
N ASP A 253 27.16 8.55 12.63
CA ASP A 253 28.30 8.84 11.76
C ASP A 253 28.01 8.44 10.29
N GLY A 254 26.73 8.33 9.96
CA GLY A 254 26.25 8.05 8.61
C GLY A 254 26.42 6.58 8.22
N GLY A 255 26.25 5.67 9.18
CA GLY A 255 26.26 4.22 8.96
C GLY A 255 27.65 3.59 9.01
N VAL A 256 28.64 4.24 9.64
CA VAL A 256 30.02 3.71 9.78
C VAL A 256 30.16 2.86 11.03
N THR A 257 29.60 3.31 12.15
CA THR A 257 29.53 2.56 13.40
C THR A 257 28.11 2.52 13.95
N PHE A 258 27.85 1.53 14.81
CA PHE A 258 26.52 1.23 15.34
C PHE A 258 26.54 1.10 16.85
N SER A 259 25.47 1.56 17.49
CA SER A 259 25.26 1.34 18.92
C SER A 259 25.01 -0.15 19.23
N PRO A 260 25.23 -0.59 20.48
CA PRO A 260 24.66 -1.86 20.95
C PRO A 260 23.14 -1.92 20.73
N LEU A 261 22.60 -3.14 20.60
CA LEU A 261 21.17 -3.36 20.47
C LEU A 261 20.42 -2.84 21.69
N ARG A 262 19.29 -2.18 21.45
CA ARG A 262 18.37 -1.67 22.47
C ARG A 262 16.96 -2.23 22.24
N PRO A 263 16.18 -2.50 23.30
CA PRO A 263 14.86 -3.09 23.17
C PRO A 263 13.81 -2.05 22.71
N ILE A 264 12.82 -2.53 21.95
CA ILE A 264 11.58 -1.84 21.61
C ILE A 264 10.41 -2.51 22.34
N GLY A 265 10.29 -3.83 22.23
CA GLY A 265 9.15 -4.61 22.72
C GLY A 265 9.25 -6.07 22.32
N GLU A 266 8.14 -6.79 22.43
CA GLU A 266 8.03 -8.20 22.03
C GLU A 266 6.75 -8.40 21.21
N ILE A 267 6.77 -9.36 20.28
CA ILE A 267 5.60 -9.78 19.49
C ILE A 267 5.23 -11.19 19.92
N ARG A 268 3.99 -11.38 20.40
CA ARG A 268 3.47 -12.72 20.71
C ARG A 268 2.92 -13.41 19.46
N PHE A 269 3.56 -14.50 19.05
CA PHE A 269 3.11 -15.34 17.92
C PHE A 269 2.43 -16.64 18.36
N GLY A 270 2.39 -16.92 19.68
CA GLY A 270 1.69 -18.08 20.25
C GLY A 270 2.43 -19.42 20.15
N GLY A 271 3.66 -19.41 19.64
CA GLY A 271 4.54 -20.57 19.58
C GLY A 271 4.41 -21.43 18.32
N LEU A 272 5.36 -22.35 18.13
CA LEU A 272 5.48 -23.17 16.93
C LEU A 272 4.23 -24.03 16.65
N GLU A 273 3.53 -24.48 17.69
CA GLU A 273 2.30 -25.24 17.51
C GLU A 273 1.19 -24.39 16.90
N ALA A 274 1.02 -23.14 17.36
CA ALA A 274 0.05 -22.20 16.81
C ALA A 274 0.37 -21.87 15.35
N MET A 275 1.62 -21.54 15.05
CA MET A 275 2.11 -21.27 13.70
C MET A 275 1.84 -22.47 12.75
N ARG A 276 2.17 -23.70 13.18
CA ARG A 276 1.93 -24.91 12.36
C ARG A 276 0.45 -25.22 12.18
N ARG A 277 -0.39 -24.98 13.21
CA ARG A 277 -1.84 -25.16 13.13
C ARG A 277 -2.43 -24.21 12.08
N GLN A 278 -1.98 -22.97 12.09
CA GLN A 278 -2.36 -21.93 11.14
C GLN A 278 -1.94 -22.28 9.71
N GLN A 279 -0.68 -22.67 9.48
CA GLN A 279 -0.20 -23.10 8.15
C GLN A 279 -0.99 -24.27 7.57
N LYS A 280 -1.57 -25.14 8.42
CA LYS A 280 -2.38 -26.29 8.00
C LYS A 280 -3.89 -26.02 7.90
N SER A 281 -4.33 -24.82 8.29
CA SER A 281 -5.75 -24.51 8.44
C SER A 281 -6.44 -24.06 7.14
N GLY A 282 -5.67 -23.70 6.10
CA GLY A 282 -6.18 -23.07 4.89
C GLY A 282 -6.60 -21.61 5.07
N ARG A 283 -6.33 -21.02 6.24
CA ARG A 283 -6.56 -19.59 6.50
C ARG A 283 -5.53 -18.73 5.78
N ILE A 284 -5.94 -17.51 5.45
CA ILE A 284 -5.12 -16.53 4.76
C ILE A 284 -4.34 -15.60 5.69
N ASP A 285 -4.86 -15.33 6.89
CA ASP A 285 -4.19 -14.43 7.83
C ASP A 285 -2.92 -15.08 8.36
N GLN A 286 -1.77 -14.39 8.25
CA GLN A 286 -0.46 -14.81 8.78
C GLN A 286 0.07 -13.82 9.82
N ILE A 287 1.05 -14.27 10.61
CA ILE A 287 1.85 -13.32 11.38
C ILE A 287 2.75 -12.55 10.42
N GLY A 288 2.64 -11.23 10.42
CA GLY A 288 3.50 -10.33 9.65
C GLY A 288 4.62 -9.77 10.51
N GLY A 289 5.64 -9.22 9.87
CA GLY A 289 6.67 -8.44 10.54
C GLY A 289 6.14 -7.11 11.11
N PRO A 290 6.84 -6.52 12.10
CA PRO A 290 6.59 -5.14 12.50
C PRO A 290 6.90 -4.15 11.37
N VAL A 291 6.26 -2.99 11.44
CA VAL A 291 6.52 -1.86 10.57
C VAL A 291 6.72 -0.60 11.41
N PHE A 292 7.57 0.29 10.93
CA PHE A 292 8.00 1.46 11.69
C PHE A 292 7.76 2.75 10.92
N ALA A 293 7.66 3.87 11.64
CA ALA A 293 7.65 5.19 11.02
C ALA A 293 8.35 6.20 11.93
N VAL A 294 8.82 7.28 11.33
CA VAL A 294 9.28 8.48 12.03
C VAL A 294 8.47 9.68 11.56
N ASP A 295 8.04 10.52 12.49
CA ASP A 295 7.44 11.81 12.14
C ASP A 295 8.55 12.82 11.82
N SER A 296 8.68 13.18 10.55
CA SER A 296 9.59 14.21 10.06
C SER A 296 8.98 15.62 10.13
N GLY A 297 7.68 15.70 10.44
CA GLY A 297 6.90 16.92 10.56
C GLY A 297 7.28 17.76 11.77
N ARG A 298 6.70 18.96 11.87
CA ARG A 298 7.02 19.89 12.97
C ARG A 298 6.39 19.49 14.30
N ARG A 299 5.22 18.85 14.26
CA ARG A 299 4.37 18.66 15.45
C ARG A 299 4.86 17.54 16.36
N PHE A 300 5.27 16.41 15.80
CA PHE A 300 5.79 15.27 16.55
C PHE A 300 7.19 14.87 16.11
N ARG A 301 7.99 15.85 15.65
CA ARG A 301 9.36 15.66 15.14
C ARG A 301 10.14 14.60 15.93
N ASP A 302 10.71 13.64 15.19
CA ASP A 302 11.49 12.49 15.69
C ASP A 302 10.74 11.54 16.62
N ARG A 303 9.40 11.61 16.67
CA ARG A 303 8.60 10.57 17.28
C ARG A 303 8.71 9.32 16.41
N LEU A 304 9.09 8.23 17.06
CA LEU A 304 9.19 6.91 16.46
C LEU A 304 7.93 6.13 16.75
N TYR A 305 7.46 5.37 15.76
CA TYR A 305 6.30 4.49 15.87
C TYR A 305 6.69 3.08 15.44
N ALA A 306 6.11 2.10 16.11
CA ALA A 306 6.18 0.69 15.77
C ALA A 306 4.75 0.15 15.78
N VAL A 307 4.36 -0.52 14.70
CA VAL A 307 3.08 -1.22 14.57
C VAL A 307 3.34 -2.66 14.22
N TRP A 308 2.62 -3.56 14.86
CA TRP A 308 2.73 -4.99 14.61
C TRP A 308 1.40 -5.69 14.93
N THR A 309 1.33 -6.97 14.61
CA THR A 309 0.19 -7.80 14.99
C THR A 309 0.64 -8.88 15.96
N GLU A 310 -0.19 -9.16 16.95
CA GLU A 310 0.04 -10.26 17.89
C GLU A 310 -1.11 -11.25 17.85
N LEU A 311 -0.80 -12.52 18.04
CA LEU A 311 -1.81 -13.55 18.16
C LEU A 311 -2.46 -13.48 19.54
N ASP A 312 -3.71 -13.04 19.60
CA ASP A 312 -4.56 -13.09 20.79
C ASP A 312 -5.65 -14.17 20.68
N GLY A 313 -5.52 -15.20 21.53
CA GLY A 313 -6.22 -16.46 21.36
C GLY A 313 -5.89 -17.09 20.00
N ASP A 314 -6.85 -17.01 19.06
CA ASP A 314 -6.72 -17.47 17.68
C ASP A 314 -6.96 -16.33 16.67
N ARG A 315 -6.78 -15.06 17.09
CA ARG A 315 -6.99 -13.88 16.23
C ARG A 315 -5.81 -12.93 16.31
N PHE A 316 -5.41 -12.38 15.17
CA PHE A 316 -4.39 -11.34 15.16
C PHE A 316 -4.98 -9.99 15.56
N ARG A 317 -4.29 -9.26 16.44
CA ARG A 317 -4.67 -7.93 16.93
C ARG A 317 -3.60 -6.93 16.59
N LEU A 318 -4.04 -5.79 16.04
CA LEU A 318 -3.18 -4.71 15.60
C LEU A 318 -2.80 -3.79 16.76
N LEU A 319 -1.51 -3.72 17.06
CA LEU A 319 -0.96 -2.94 18.17
C LEU A 319 -0.01 -1.85 17.66
N LEU A 320 0.08 -0.77 18.43
CA LEU A 320 1.02 0.32 18.23
C LEU A 320 1.76 0.62 19.54
N SER A 321 3.05 0.90 19.41
CA SER A 321 3.84 1.60 20.43
C SER A 321 4.61 2.76 19.81
N PHE A 322 4.84 3.82 20.57
CA PHE A 322 5.62 4.96 20.15
C PHE A 322 6.66 5.36 21.18
N SER A 323 7.69 6.06 20.71
CA SER A 323 8.76 6.64 21.51
C SER A 323 8.78 8.15 21.28
N THR A 324 8.79 8.94 22.36
CA THR A 324 8.92 10.42 22.29
C THR A 324 10.33 10.92 22.55
N ASP A 325 11.28 10.01 22.79
CA ASP A 325 12.65 10.28 23.24
C ASP A 325 13.69 9.52 22.40
N ARG A 326 13.39 9.35 21.10
CA ARG A 326 14.29 8.76 20.09
C ARG A 326 14.76 7.34 20.45
N GLY A 327 13.86 6.54 21.01
CA GLY A 327 14.03 5.12 21.29
C GLY A 327 14.61 4.83 22.67
N ALA A 328 14.80 5.85 23.52
CA ALA A 328 15.29 5.63 24.89
C ALA A 328 14.22 4.95 25.76
N SER A 329 12.94 5.25 25.53
CA SER A 329 11.81 4.54 26.12
C SER A 329 10.64 4.41 25.15
N TRP A 330 9.87 3.33 25.31
CA TRP A 330 8.70 3.05 24.48
C TRP A 330 7.44 2.99 25.33
N SER A 331 6.33 3.46 24.76
CA SER A 331 5.02 3.34 25.39
C SER A 331 4.62 1.87 25.57
N ARG A 332 3.66 1.59 26.46
CA ARG A 332 3.01 0.27 26.45
C ARG A 332 2.24 0.08 25.14
N PRO A 333 2.32 -1.09 24.48
CA PRO A 333 1.55 -1.36 23.27
C PRO A 333 0.05 -1.16 23.50
N LYS A 334 -0.62 -0.51 22.55
CA LYS A 334 -2.07 -0.26 22.59
C LYS A 334 -2.72 -0.70 21.29
N PRO A 335 -3.97 -1.19 21.32
CA PRO A 335 -4.72 -1.46 20.09
C PRO A 335 -4.91 -0.19 19.26
N VAL A 336 -4.65 -0.26 17.96
CA VAL A 336 -5.00 0.82 17.00
C VAL A 336 -6.52 0.93 16.89
N VAL A 337 -7.21 -0.22 16.87
CA VAL A 337 -8.67 -0.30 16.88
C VAL A 337 -9.10 -0.85 18.24
N ARG A 338 -9.59 0.04 19.12
CA ARG A 338 -9.95 -0.31 20.50
C ARG A 338 -11.03 -1.40 20.58
N ASP A 339 -12.06 -1.25 19.77
CA ASP A 339 -13.24 -2.10 19.76
C ASP A 339 -13.27 -2.96 18.48
N ALA A 340 -12.11 -3.55 18.14
CA ALA A 340 -12.01 -4.42 16.97
C ALA A 340 -13.01 -5.60 17.10
N PRO A 341 -13.74 -5.95 16.03
CA PRO A 341 -14.66 -7.08 16.04
C PRO A 341 -13.98 -8.36 16.54
N ALA A 342 -14.70 -9.09 17.40
CA ALA A 342 -14.14 -10.26 18.07
C ALA A 342 -13.73 -11.36 17.08
N ASP A 343 -14.46 -11.49 15.97
CA ASP A 343 -14.23 -12.49 14.92
C ASP A 343 -13.14 -12.10 13.91
N ALA A 344 -12.74 -10.83 13.86
CA ALA A 344 -11.73 -10.33 12.94
C ALA A 344 -10.30 -10.71 13.40
N SER A 345 -9.49 -11.20 12.46
CA SER A 345 -8.03 -11.09 12.54
C SER A 345 -7.60 -9.84 11.79
N GLN A 346 -6.69 -9.05 12.35
CA GLN A 346 -6.03 -7.90 11.70
C GLN A 346 -4.57 -8.28 11.39
N PHE A 347 -4.14 -8.13 10.14
CA PHE A 347 -2.84 -8.62 9.66
C PHE A 347 -2.26 -7.72 8.56
N GLN A 348 -1.00 -7.92 8.19
CA GLN A 348 -0.27 -7.12 7.18
C GLN A 348 -0.33 -5.60 7.45
N PRO A 349 0.12 -5.13 8.63
CA PRO A 349 0.01 -3.71 8.96
C PRO A 349 1.06 -2.87 8.21
N MET A 350 0.68 -1.64 7.86
CA MET A 350 1.56 -0.60 7.36
C MET A 350 1.33 0.71 8.11
N ILE A 351 2.37 1.53 8.26
CA ILE A 351 2.32 2.81 8.96
C ILE A 351 3.11 3.88 8.19
N ALA A 352 2.56 5.09 8.14
CA ALA A 352 3.25 6.26 7.60
C ALA A 352 2.84 7.53 8.36
N ALA A 353 3.76 8.46 8.54
CA ALA A 353 3.48 9.80 9.03
C ALA A 353 3.53 10.78 7.85
N ASN A 354 2.53 11.66 7.74
CA ASN A 354 2.52 12.71 6.71
C ASN A 354 3.19 14.01 7.23
N PRO A 355 3.50 14.98 6.36
CA PRO A 355 4.15 16.23 6.75
C PRO A 355 3.38 17.09 7.78
N ASP A 356 2.06 16.91 7.89
CA ASP A 356 1.19 17.60 8.86
C ASP A 356 1.23 16.97 10.26
N GLY A 357 1.91 15.83 10.41
CA GLY A 357 1.97 15.04 11.65
C GLY A 357 0.73 14.16 11.88
N ALA A 358 -0.05 13.89 10.84
CA ALA A 358 -1.04 12.81 10.87
C ALA A 358 -0.35 11.47 10.67
N LEU A 359 -0.74 10.48 11.46
CA LEU A 359 -0.19 9.12 11.40
C LEU A 359 -1.25 8.18 10.81
N GLY A 360 -1.02 7.67 9.61
CA GLY A 360 -1.88 6.69 8.95
C GLY A 360 -1.45 5.26 9.26
N VAL A 361 -2.41 4.38 9.52
CA VAL A 361 -2.20 2.93 9.68
C VAL A 361 -3.15 2.19 8.73
N PHE A 362 -2.61 1.30 7.92
CA PHE A 362 -3.32 0.48 6.92
C PHE A 362 -3.13 -1.00 7.26
N TRP A 363 -4.16 -1.83 7.09
CA TRP A 363 -4.09 -3.28 7.38
C TRP A 363 -5.17 -4.07 6.64
N TYR A 364 -5.02 -5.39 6.62
CA TYR A 364 -6.07 -6.30 6.19
C TYR A 364 -6.84 -6.87 7.37
N ALA A 365 -8.14 -7.10 7.20
CA ALA A 365 -8.93 -7.79 8.21
C ALA A 365 -9.95 -8.78 7.64
N THR A 366 -10.22 -9.83 8.43
CA THR A 366 -11.16 -10.93 8.10
C THR A 366 -12.54 -10.77 8.73
N GLU A 367 -12.95 -9.52 9.03
CA GLU A 367 -14.22 -9.23 9.71
C GLU A 367 -15.42 -9.86 8.96
N GLY A 368 -16.27 -10.58 9.70
CA GLY A 368 -17.41 -11.30 9.13
C GLY A 368 -17.04 -12.50 8.27
N ARG A 369 -15.81 -13.04 8.36
CA ARG A 369 -15.33 -14.22 7.62
C ARG A 369 -14.79 -15.26 8.60
N SER A 370 -15.67 -16.12 9.12
CA SER A 370 -15.30 -17.16 10.09
C SER A 370 -14.22 -18.12 9.60
N ALA A 371 -14.22 -18.45 8.30
CA ALA A 371 -13.21 -19.28 7.66
C ALA A 371 -11.85 -18.58 7.49
N ARG A 372 -11.80 -17.24 7.53
CA ARG A 372 -10.61 -16.43 7.25
C ARG A 372 -9.94 -16.85 5.95
N ASP A 373 -10.75 -16.96 4.90
CA ASP A 373 -10.38 -17.27 3.52
C ASP A 373 -10.43 -16.02 2.62
N ARG A 374 -10.86 -14.89 3.18
CA ARG A 374 -11.12 -13.61 2.51
C ARG A 374 -10.78 -12.46 3.44
N PHE A 375 -10.44 -11.32 2.85
CA PHE A 375 -10.14 -10.11 3.59
C PHE A 375 -10.66 -8.86 2.88
N ASP A 376 -10.80 -7.80 3.66
CA ASP A 376 -10.97 -6.43 3.20
C ASP A 376 -9.79 -5.60 3.72
N ALA A 377 -9.45 -4.50 3.03
CA ALA A 377 -8.40 -3.58 3.43
C ALA A 377 -8.99 -2.40 4.20
N PHE A 378 -8.32 -1.96 5.26
CA PHE A 378 -8.80 -0.94 6.18
C PHE A 378 -7.72 0.09 6.48
N PHE A 379 -8.15 1.30 6.84
CA PHE A 379 -7.28 2.40 7.22
C PHE A 379 -7.85 3.16 8.43
N SER A 380 -6.96 3.68 9.27
CA SER A 380 -7.28 4.67 10.29
C SER A 380 -6.14 5.67 10.43
N ALA A 381 -6.42 6.84 11.01
CA ALA A 381 -5.41 7.85 11.27
C ALA A 381 -5.47 8.40 12.69
N SER A 382 -4.32 8.81 13.20
CA SER A 382 -4.16 9.56 14.45
C SER A 382 -3.72 11.00 14.14
N LEU A 383 -4.32 11.95 14.86
CA LEU A 383 -4.00 13.38 14.79
C LEU A 383 -3.35 13.93 16.06
N ASP A 384 -3.05 13.04 17.01
CA ASP A 384 -2.44 13.33 18.32
C ASP A 384 -1.13 12.55 18.55
N GLY A 385 -0.53 12.06 17.46
CA GLY A 385 0.76 11.39 17.46
C GLY A 385 0.70 9.98 18.04
N GLY A 386 -0.32 9.21 17.66
CA GLY A 386 -0.50 7.80 18.01
C GLY A 386 -1.20 7.54 19.35
N VAL A 387 -1.84 8.53 19.97
CA VAL A 387 -2.53 8.36 21.26
C VAL A 387 -3.95 7.86 21.07
N THR A 388 -4.68 8.45 20.11
CA THR A 388 -6.02 8.02 19.69
C THR A 388 -6.12 7.95 18.17
N PHE A 389 -7.05 7.13 17.68
CA PHE A 389 -7.30 6.89 16.27
C PHE A 389 -8.74 7.20 15.91
N LEU A 390 -8.95 7.69 14.69
CA LEU A 390 -10.27 7.85 14.10
C LEU A 390 -10.94 6.47 13.92
N PRO A 391 -12.28 6.40 13.83
CA PRO A 391 -12.96 5.16 13.46
C PRO A 391 -12.36 4.57 12.17
N PRO A 392 -12.10 3.25 12.13
CA PRO A 392 -11.52 2.62 10.96
C PRO A 392 -12.47 2.71 9.75
N SER A 393 -11.91 2.93 8.57
CA SER A 393 -12.63 2.99 7.31
C SER A 393 -12.15 1.88 6.37
N ARG A 394 -13.09 1.17 5.73
CA ARG A 394 -12.78 0.17 4.72
C ARG A 394 -12.29 0.87 3.44
N VAL A 395 -11.08 0.54 3.01
CA VAL A 395 -10.43 1.08 1.81
C VAL A 395 -10.78 0.28 0.57
N SER A 396 -10.80 -1.05 0.65
CA SER A 396 -11.11 -1.87 -0.51
C SER A 396 -12.58 -1.72 -0.89
N SER A 397 -12.88 -1.41 -2.15
CA SER A 397 -14.26 -1.33 -2.63
C SER A 397 -14.89 -2.72 -2.76
N GLU A 398 -14.09 -3.77 -2.95
CA GLU A 398 -14.51 -5.17 -3.01
C GLU A 398 -13.72 -6.07 -2.04
N THR A 399 -14.29 -7.24 -1.75
CA THR A 399 -13.64 -8.25 -0.89
C THR A 399 -12.65 -9.08 -1.68
N SER A 400 -11.45 -9.19 -1.15
CA SER A 400 -10.38 -10.05 -1.67
C SER A 400 -10.78 -11.52 -1.61
N ARG A 401 -10.46 -12.27 -2.67
CA ARG A 401 -10.69 -13.73 -2.77
C ARG A 401 -9.37 -14.44 -3.13
N PRO A 402 -8.45 -14.60 -2.16
CA PRO A 402 -7.18 -15.30 -2.35
C PRO A 402 -7.24 -16.65 -3.07
N SER A 403 -8.29 -17.44 -2.83
CA SER A 403 -8.43 -18.79 -3.37
C SER A 403 -8.83 -18.87 -4.86
N GLY A 404 -8.78 -17.77 -5.59
CA GLY A 404 -9.05 -17.75 -7.03
C GLY A 404 -8.00 -18.51 -7.85
N THR A 405 -8.38 -18.94 -9.05
CA THR A 405 -7.56 -19.81 -9.91
C THR A 405 -6.22 -19.20 -10.30
N GLY A 406 -6.14 -17.87 -10.49
CA GLY A 406 -4.88 -17.21 -10.84
C GLY A 406 -3.83 -17.29 -9.74
N ASN A 407 -4.26 -17.35 -8.47
CA ASN A 407 -3.37 -17.52 -7.33
C ASN A 407 -3.00 -18.98 -7.05
N LEU A 408 -3.70 -19.94 -7.67
CA LEU A 408 -3.45 -21.37 -7.50
C LEU A 408 -2.50 -21.93 -8.55
N ARG A 409 -2.12 -21.14 -9.57
CA ARG A 409 -1.19 -21.56 -10.62
C ARG A 409 0.23 -21.69 -10.06
N PRO A 410 0.85 -22.89 -10.06
CA PRO A 410 2.21 -23.06 -9.60
C PRO A 410 3.23 -22.62 -10.66
N GLY A 411 4.30 -21.95 -10.20
CA GLY A 411 5.50 -21.63 -10.96
C GLY A 411 6.74 -22.35 -10.39
N PRO A 412 7.74 -22.65 -11.23
CA PRO A 412 8.95 -23.36 -10.80
C PRO A 412 10.03 -22.43 -10.26
N TRP A 413 10.65 -22.81 -9.15
CA TRP A 413 11.89 -22.22 -8.65
C TRP A 413 13.00 -23.25 -8.79
N VAL A 414 13.99 -22.95 -9.63
CA VAL A 414 15.14 -23.82 -9.88
C VAL A 414 16.32 -23.32 -9.07
N ARG A 415 16.90 -24.17 -8.23
CA ARG A 415 18.09 -23.86 -7.43
C ARG A 415 19.11 -24.99 -7.52
N ASP A 416 20.38 -24.64 -7.52
CA ASP A 416 21.46 -25.58 -7.22
C ASP A 416 21.66 -25.57 -5.70
N ASP A 417 21.27 -26.65 -5.03
CA ASP A 417 21.34 -26.80 -3.59
C ASP A 417 21.91 -28.18 -3.26
N ARG A 418 22.89 -28.24 -2.34
CA ARG A 418 23.57 -29.48 -1.92
C ARG A 418 24.09 -30.33 -3.09
N GLY A 419 24.57 -29.67 -4.16
CA GLY A 419 25.07 -30.32 -5.37
C GLY A 419 23.99 -31.01 -6.21
N MET A 420 22.71 -30.66 -6.00
CA MET A 420 21.57 -31.14 -6.76
C MET A 420 20.83 -29.97 -7.41
N VAL A 421 20.35 -30.19 -8.63
CA VAL A 421 19.33 -29.32 -9.21
C VAL A 421 18.00 -29.64 -8.52
N THR A 422 17.50 -28.69 -7.74
CA THR A 422 16.22 -28.79 -7.04
C THR A 422 15.18 -27.92 -7.73
N VAL A 423 13.94 -28.42 -7.77
CA VAL A 423 12.79 -27.68 -8.28
C VAL A 423 11.75 -27.58 -7.17
N TYR A 424 11.42 -26.35 -6.79
CA TYR A 424 10.33 -26.05 -5.86
C TYR A 424 9.17 -25.43 -6.64
N LEU A 425 7.98 -25.99 -6.53
CA LEU A 425 6.78 -25.46 -7.17
C LEU A 425 5.98 -24.65 -6.16
N SER A 426 5.67 -23.39 -6.47
CA SER A 426 4.84 -22.54 -5.62
C SER A 426 3.85 -21.73 -6.44
N SER A 427 2.65 -21.55 -5.92
CA SER A 427 1.69 -20.56 -6.41
C SER A 427 1.61 -19.35 -5.50
N GLY A 428 0.97 -18.27 -5.98
CA GLY A 428 0.75 -17.06 -5.18
C GLY A 428 0.09 -17.38 -3.84
N LEU A 429 -0.98 -18.19 -3.83
CA LEU A 429 -1.66 -18.57 -2.59
C LEU A 429 -0.83 -19.52 -1.71
N SER A 430 -0.10 -20.47 -2.30
CA SER A 430 0.61 -21.47 -1.49
C SER A 430 1.82 -20.89 -0.76
N ARG A 431 2.47 -19.87 -1.34
CA ARG A 431 3.61 -19.18 -0.72
C ARG A 431 3.19 -17.94 0.06
N TRP A 432 2.20 -17.19 -0.44
CA TRP A 432 1.76 -15.90 0.11
C TRP A 432 0.23 -15.86 0.27
N PRO A 433 -0.32 -16.59 1.26
CA PRO A 433 -1.76 -16.72 1.43
C PRO A 433 -2.46 -15.39 1.79
N ASP A 434 -1.72 -14.39 2.30
CA ASP A 434 -2.13 -13.02 2.58
C ASP A 434 -1.68 -12.00 1.51
N GLY A 435 -1.09 -12.46 0.39
CA GLY A 435 -0.64 -11.58 -0.70
C GLY A 435 0.79 -11.06 -0.56
N GLY A 436 1.54 -11.48 0.46
CA GLY A 436 2.97 -11.22 0.60
C GLY A 436 3.42 -11.26 2.05
N ASP A 437 4.73 -11.25 2.31
CA ASP A 437 5.25 -11.09 3.68
C ASP A 437 5.08 -9.63 4.18
N TYR A 438 4.92 -8.64 3.28
CA TYR A 438 4.57 -7.23 3.54
C TYR A 438 3.72 -6.60 2.41
N ILE A 439 3.10 -5.46 2.71
CA ILE A 439 2.37 -4.60 1.74
C ILE A 439 2.90 -3.15 1.79
N GLY A 440 2.27 -2.20 1.08
CA GLY A 440 2.77 -0.83 0.94
C GLY A 440 1.86 0.25 1.54
N LEU A 441 2.46 1.27 2.15
CA LEU A 441 1.82 2.55 2.47
C LEU A 441 2.87 3.66 2.44
N THR A 442 2.56 4.77 1.78
CA THR A 442 3.39 5.99 1.85
C THR A 442 2.51 7.22 2.08
N ALA A 443 3.14 8.34 2.43
CA ALA A 443 2.51 9.65 2.48
C ALA A 443 3.23 10.59 1.51
N ASP A 444 2.48 11.35 0.72
CA ASP A 444 3.03 12.32 -0.21
C ASP A 444 3.31 13.69 0.45
N PRO A 445 4.07 14.58 -0.21
CA PRO A 445 4.32 15.93 0.30
C PRO A 445 3.07 16.81 0.50
N ASP A 446 1.94 16.49 -0.14
CA ASP A 446 0.66 17.17 0.03
C ASP A 446 -0.14 16.65 1.23
N GLY A 447 0.37 15.64 1.93
CA GLY A 447 -0.24 15.04 3.11
C GLY A 447 -1.24 13.92 2.83
N ASN A 448 -1.38 13.46 1.57
CA ASN A 448 -2.23 12.32 1.25
C ASN A 448 -1.50 11.01 1.54
N PHE A 449 -2.25 9.99 1.94
CA PHE A 449 -1.73 8.62 2.07
C PHE A 449 -2.06 7.80 0.83
N HIS A 450 -1.13 6.93 0.45
CA HIS A 450 -1.24 6.03 -0.70
C HIS A 450 -0.94 4.59 -0.25
N PRO A 451 -1.94 3.83 0.22
CA PRO A 451 -1.81 2.38 0.36
C PRO A 451 -1.59 1.72 -1.01
N PHE A 452 -0.82 0.65 -1.02
CA PHE A 452 -0.49 -0.12 -2.21
C PHE A 452 -0.51 -1.59 -1.82
N TRP A 453 -1.41 -2.36 -2.43
CA TRP A 453 -1.78 -3.65 -1.87
C TRP A 453 -2.20 -4.64 -2.94
N ALA A 454 -1.87 -5.91 -2.72
CA ALA A 454 -2.30 -7.01 -3.56
C ALA A 454 -3.61 -7.60 -3.03
N ASP A 455 -4.65 -7.65 -3.87
CA ASP A 455 -5.88 -8.37 -3.49
C ASP A 455 -6.45 -9.23 -4.61
N GLY A 456 -7.14 -10.29 -4.19
CA GLY A 456 -7.66 -11.34 -5.05
C GLY A 456 -9.12 -11.12 -5.45
N ARG A 457 -9.68 -9.90 -5.38
CA ARG A 457 -11.10 -9.66 -5.71
C ARG A 457 -11.48 -10.19 -7.10
N SER A 458 -10.48 -10.21 -7.97
CA SER A 458 -10.57 -10.59 -9.36
C SER A 458 -10.26 -12.07 -9.61
N GLY A 459 -9.94 -12.87 -8.58
CA GLY A 459 -9.52 -14.27 -8.70
C GLY A 459 -8.00 -14.47 -8.83
N THR A 460 -7.24 -13.39 -8.91
CA THR A 460 -5.79 -13.33 -9.00
C THR A 460 -5.35 -12.14 -8.17
N TYR A 461 -4.22 -12.22 -7.48
CA TYR A 461 -3.64 -11.07 -6.79
C TYR A 461 -3.20 -10.03 -7.80
N GLN A 462 -3.94 -8.95 -7.83
CA GLN A 462 -3.69 -7.77 -8.65
C GLN A 462 -3.42 -6.59 -7.70
N LEU A 463 -2.61 -5.64 -8.16
CA LEU A 463 -2.19 -4.48 -7.38
C LEU A 463 -3.23 -3.38 -7.44
N TYR A 464 -3.59 -2.85 -6.28
CA TYR A 464 -4.50 -1.72 -6.15
C TYR A 464 -3.88 -0.62 -5.29
N THR A 465 -4.36 0.59 -5.53
CA THR A 465 -4.08 1.76 -4.68
C THR A 465 -5.34 2.62 -4.53
N ALA A 466 -5.32 3.54 -3.58
CA ALA A 466 -6.33 4.60 -3.42
C ALA A 466 -5.66 5.81 -2.76
N ALA A 467 -6.03 7.02 -3.15
CA ALA A 467 -5.61 8.22 -2.41
C ALA A 467 -6.51 8.40 -1.17
N ILE A 468 -5.91 8.61 0.00
CA ILE A 468 -6.62 8.80 1.27
C ILE A 468 -6.25 10.16 1.87
N ARG A 469 -7.25 10.95 2.25
CA ARG A 469 -7.08 12.27 2.86
C ARG A 469 -7.67 12.34 4.24
N ILE A 470 -7.02 13.07 5.14
CA ILE A 470 -7.59 13.40 6.46
C ILE A 470 -8.14 14.82 6.41
N ARG A 471 -9.46 14.93 6.45
CA ARG A 471 -10.16 16.21 6.40
C ARG A 471 -10.38 16.71 7.81
N THR A 472 -9.80 17.86 8.13
CA THR A 472 -10.04 18.60 9.38
C THR A 472 -10.83 19.88 9.14
N ASP A 473 -10.97 20.27 7.88
CA ASP A 473 -11.73 21.41 7.39
C ASP A 473 -13.23 21.13 7.36
N ARG A 474 -14.00 22.22 7.46
CA ARG A 474 -15.44 22.17 7.23
C ARG A 474 -15.70 21.75 5.80
N ALA A 475 -16.66 20.83 5.61
CA ALA A 475 -17.15 20.49 4.28
C ALA A 475 -17.46 21.77 3.48
N ALA A 476 -16.83 21.90 2.31
CA ALA A 476 -17.04 23.05 1.45
C ALA A 476 -18.52 23.14 1.07
N GLU A 477 -19.06 24.37 1.05
CA GLU A 477 -20.42 24.59 0.59
C GLU A 477 -20.54 24.13 -0.87
N ARG A 478 -21.42 23.15 -1.11
CA ARG A 478 -21.61 22.61 -2.46
C ARG A 478 -22.18 23.72 -3.35
N PRO A 479 -21.62 23.93 -4.55
CA PRO A 479 -22.16 24.92 -5.46
C PRO A 479 -23.57 24.53 -5.89
N THR A 480 -24.34 25.51 -6.36
CA THR A 480 -25.62 25.21 -7.01
C THR A 480 -25.35 24.40 -8.28
N LEU A 481 -25.90 23.20 -8.34
CA LEU A 481 -25.66 22.25 -9.43
C LEU A 481 -26.76 22.35 -10.50
N GLU A 482 -26.37 22.07 -11.74
CA GLU A 482 -27.29 21.84 -12.87
C GLU A 482 -26.99 20.50 -13.55
N SER A 483 -28.04 19.74 -13.84
CA SER A 483 -27.93 18.46 -14.56
C SER A 483 -27.62 18.73 -16.03
N LYS A 484 -26.62 18.05 -16.58
CA LYS A 484 -26.22 18.15 -18.00
C LYS A 484 -25.78 16.79 -18.54
N SER A 485 -25.84 16.65 -19.86
CA SER A 485 -25.01 15.67 -20.55
C SER A 485 -23.55 16.08 -20.37
N LEU A 486 -22.73 15.10 -20.00
CA LEU A 486 -21.29 15.21 -19.80
C LEU A 486 -20.53 14.58 -20.97
N SER A 487 -21.22 14.24 -22.07
CA SER A 487 -20.61 13.81 -23.31
C SER A 487 -19.61 14.86 -23.81
N GLY A 488 -18.35 14.45 -24.03
CA GLY A 488 -17.23 15.33 -24.35
C GLY A 488 -16.49 15.94 -23.14
N LYS A 489 -17.05 15.84 -21.92
CA LYS A 489 -16.37 16.18 -20.65
C LYS A 489 -15.87 14.93 -19.92
N ILE A 490 -16.56 13.81 -20.09
CA ILE A 490 -16.18 12.49 -19.60
C ILE A 490 -15.85 11.58 -20.78
N THR A 491 -14.82 10.76 -20.61
CA THR A 491 -14.56 9.59 -21.46
C THR A 491 -14.63 8.30 -20.64
N LEU A 492 -14.81 7.17 -21.31
CA LEU A 492 -14.73 5.85 -20.70
C LEU A 492 -13.28 5.36 -20.75
N SER A 493 -12.78 4.91 -19.60
CA SER A 493 -11.51 4.17 -19.50
C SER A 493 -11.80 2.75 -19.05
N PHE A 494 -10.99 1.80 -19.48
CA PHE A 494 -11.23 0.38 -19.28
C PHE A 494 -10.08 -0.24 -18.50
N ASP A 495 -10.38 -1.07 -17.49
CA ASP A 495 -9.40 -2.01 -16.96
C ASP A 495 -9.36 -3.27 -17.83
N PRO A 496 -8.37 -4.17 -17.68
CA PRO A 496 -8.26 -5.37 -18.50
C PRO A 496 -9.58 -6.17 -18.57
N VAL A 497 -10.01 -6.43 -19.80
CA VAL A 497 -11.26 -7.15 -20.11
C VAL A 497 -11.06 -8.64 -19.90
N ARG A 498 -12.08 -9.33 -19.38
CA ARG A 498 -12.08 -10.80 -19.30
C ARG A 498 -13.20 -11.39 -20.13
N PHE A 499 -12.91 -12.51 -20.78
CA PHE A 499 -13.87 -13.24 -21.57
C PHE A 499 -13.79 -14.73 -21.25
N ASP A 500 -14.93 -15.32 -20.91
CA ASP A 500 -15.08 -16.76 -20.79
C ASP A 500 -15.85 -17.29 -22.01
N PRO A 501 -15.20 -18.02 -22.94
CA PRO A 501 -15.86 -18.51 -24.14
C PRO A 501 -16.92 -19.60 -23.85
N SER A 502 -16.86 -20.26 -22.69
CA SER A 502 -17.83 -21.31 -22.32
C SER A 502 -19.18 -20.73 -21.89
N SER A 503 -19.15 -19.66 -21.10
CA SER A 503 -20.35 -18.91 -20.69
C SER A 503 -20.70 -17.77 -21.64
N ARG A 504 -19.78 -17.38 -22.53
CA ARG A 504 -19.81 -16.16 -23.35
C ARG A 504 -19.84 -14.87 -22.52
N GLU A 505 -19.47 -14.94 -21.24
CA GLU A 505 -19.45 -13.77 -20.36
C GLU A 505 -18.25 -12.87 -20.70
N VAL A 506 -18.53 -11.60 -20.97
CA VAL A 506 -17.55 -10.52 -21.05
C VAL A 506 -17.67 -9.69 -19.78
N LEU A 507 -16.60 -9.66 -18.99
CA LEU A 507 -16.45 -8.75 -17.86
C LEU A 507 -15.65 -7.54 -18.34
N LEU A 508 -16.32 -6.41 -18.42
CA LEU A 508 -15.77 -5.15 -18.93
C LEU A 508 -15.74 -4.13 -17.78
N PRO A 509 -14.64 -3.98 -17.02
CA PRO A 509 -14.55 -2.96 -15.98
C PRO A 509 -14.37 -1.58 -16.62
N VAL A 510 -15.33 -0.68 -16.36
CA VAL A 510 -15.40 0.65 -16.97
C VAL A 510 -15.33 1.74 -15.91
N ARG A 511 -14.42 2.69 -16.09
CA ARG A 511 -14.24 3.91 -15.30
C ARG A 511 -14.70 5.14 -16.08
N LEU A 512 -15.18 6.14 -15.37
CA LEU A 512 -15.39 7.48 -15.93
C LEU A 512 -14.13 8.31 -15.67
N LYS A 513 -13.56 8.90 -16.73
CA LYS A 513 -12.45 9.85 -16.62
C LYS A 513 -12.94 11.24 -16.99
N ASN A 514 -12.72 12.22 -16.11
CA ASN A 514 -12.97 13.62 -16.44
C ASN A 514 -11.82 14.14 -17.33
N VAL A 515 -12.12 14.42 -18.59
CA VAL A 515 -11.16 14.97 -19.57
C VAL A 515 -11.34 16.47 -19.77
N SER A 516 -12.26 17.08 -19.03
CA SER A 516 -12.51 18.52 -19.04
C SER A 516 -11.64 19.25 -18.00
N LYS A 517 -11.70 20.58 -18.01
CA LYS A 517 -11.09 21.44 -16.98
C LYS A 517 -12.06 21.84 -15.86
N GLU A 518 -13.29 21.33 -15.91
CA GLU A 518 -14.32 21.60 -14.92
C GLU A 518 -14.40 20.48 -13.89
N THR A 519 -14.75 20.81 -12.65
CA THR A 519 -15.12 19.80 -11.66
C THR A 519 -16.53 19.30 -11.97
N LEU A 520 -16.72 17.98 -12.02
CA LEU A 520 -17.99 17.34 -12.33
C LEU A 520 -18.55 16.69 -11.07
N TYR A 521 -19.88 16.67 -10.94
CA TYR A 521 -20.55 16.25 -9.71
C TYR A 521 -21.48 15.05 -9.94
N PRO A 522 -21.54 14.11 -8.98
CA PRO A 522 -22.43 12.95 -9.03
C PRO A 522 -23.90 13.34 -8.78
N PRO A 523 -24.86 12.40 -8.95
CA PRO A 523 -24.68 11.05 -9.48
C PRO A 523 -24.36 11.04 -10.97
N PHE A 524 -23.38 10.22 -11.36
CA PHE A 524 -23.09 9.95 -12.76
C PHE A 524 -23.87 8.73 -13.25
N ARG A 525 -24.39 8.79 -14.47
CA ARG A 525 -25.07 7.67 -15.12
C ARG A 525 -24.60 7.53 -16.56
N VAL A 526 -24.39 6.30 -16.98
CA VAL A 526 -24.08 5.96 -18.37
C VAL A 526 -25.28 5.21 -18.94
N GLU A 527 -25.94 5.78 -19.95
CA GLU A 527 -27.04 5.14 -20.66
C GLU A 527 -26.55 4.67 -22.04
N VAL A 528 -26.66 3.38 -22.31
CA VAL A 528 -26.35 2.80 -23.62
C VAL A 528 -27.37 3.29 -24.64
N LYS A 529 -26.92 4.01 -25.66
CA LYS A 529 -27.76 4.52 -26.76
C LYS A 529 -27.65 3.69 -28.02
N GLU A 530 -26.52 3.01 -28.21
CA GLU A 530 -26.25 2.23 -29.42
C GLU A 530 -25.47 0.96 -29.06
N LEU A 531 -25.79 -0.16 -29.72
CA LEU A 531 -25.02 -1.41 -29.66
C LEU A 531 -24.47 -1.88 -31.03
N VAL A 532 -24.87 -1.19 -32.10
CA VAL A 532 -24.40 -1.41 -33.47
C VAL A 532 -24.07 -0.05 -34.05
N HIS A 533 -22.91 0.08 -34.70
CA HIS A 533 -22.54 1.34 -35.33
C HIS A 533 -23.49 1.66 -36.50
N PRO A 534 -23.93 2.92 -36.68
CA PRO A 534 -24.81 3.30 -37.79
C PRO A 534 -24.26 2.98 -39.18
N TYR A 535 -22.93 2.96 -39.36
CA TYR A 535 -22.31 2.55 -40.65
C TYR A 535 -22.47 1.06 -40.94
N ASN A 536 -22.36 0.19 -39.93
CA ASN A 536 -22.59 -1.26 -40.12
C ASN A 536 -24.02 -1.53 -40.55
N VAL A 537 -24.98 -0.83 -39.94
CA VAL A 537 -26.40 -0.90 -40.33
C VAL A 537 -26.58 -0.45 -41.77
N LYS A 538 -25.97 0.68 -42.17
CA LYS A 538 -26.04 1.20 -43.54
C LYS A 538 -25.36 0.31 -44.57
N ALA A 539 -24.31 -0.41 -44.18
CA ALA A 539 -23.58 -1.34 -45.05
C ALA A 539 -24.22 -2.73 -45.11
N HIS A 540 -25.31 -2.98 -44.37
CA HIS A 540 -25.94 -4.29 -44.22
C HIS A 540 -24.97 -5.38 -43.71
N GLU A 541 -24.00 -4.98 -42.89
CA GLU A 541 -23.05 -5.90 -42.27
C GLU A 541 -23.71 -6.66 -41.11
N GLU A 542 -23.54 -7.99 -41.09
CA GLU A 542 -24.05 -8.83 -40.02
C GLU A 542 -23.27 -8.53 -38.72
N THR A 543 -23.88 -7.77 -37.81
CA THR A 543 -23.26 -7.39 -36.53
C THR A 543 -23.91 -8.15 -35.37
N SER A 544 -23.08 -8.80 -34.55
CA SER A 544 -23.55 -9.58 -33.41
C SER A 544 -23.51 -8.74 -32.13
N VAL A 545 -24.68 -8.36 -31.61
CA VAL A 545 -24.75 -7.51 -30.41
C VAL A 545 -24.71 -8.33 -29.11
N PRO A 546 -24.04 -7.83 -28.07
CA PRO A 546 -24.05 -8.48 -26.77
C PRO A 546 -25.37 -8.21 -26.03
N THR A 547 -25.67 -9.07 -25.07
CA THR A 547 -26.75 -8.85 -24.10
C THR A 547 -26.16 -8.29 -22.81
N ILE A 548 -26.63 -7.13 -22.35
CA ILE A 548 -26.22 -6.55 -21.06
C ILE A 548 -26.92 -7.32 -19.93
N ARG A 549 -26.15 -7.75 -18.92
CA ARG A 549 -26.62 -8.62 -17.83
C ARG A 549 -26.84 -7.92 -16.50
N ASN A 550 -26.27 -6.73 -16.28
CA ASN A 550 -26.29 -6.07 -14.97
C ASN A 550 -26.59 -4.55 -15.01
N ALA A 551 -27.39 -4.09 -15.98
CA ALA A 551 -27.86 -2.71 -15.97
C ALA A 551 -28.74 -2.43 -14.74
N ALA A 552 -28.57 -1.26 -14.12
CA ALA A 552 -29.30 -0.83 -12.92
C ALA A 552 -30.82 -0.72 -13.14
N ASN A 553 -31.26 -0.50 -14.39
CA ASN A 553 -32.68 -0.45 -14.76
C ASN A 553 -33.22 -1.77 -15.34
N GLY A 554 -32.44 -2.86 -15.26
CA GLY A 554 -32.85 -4.20 -15.72
C GLY A 554 -32.95 -4.38 -17.23
N ARG A 555 -32.63 -3.37 -18.04
CA ARG A 555 -32.62 -3.50 -19.50
C ARG A 555 -31.35 -4.21 -19.99
N SER A 556 -31.50 -4.96 -21.08
CA SER A 556 -30.44 -5.83 -21.60
C SER A 556 -29.82 -5.38 -22.93
N GLY A 557 -30.19 -4.19 -23.42
CA GLY A 557 -29.73 -3.64 -24.69
C GLY A 557 -29.74 -2.11 -24.69
N VAL A 558 -30.09 -1.49 -25.82
CA VAL A 558 -30.27 -0.03 -25.90
C VAL A 558 -31.25 0.47 -24.82
N GLY A 559 -30.84 1.55 -24.14
CA GLY A 559 -31.48 2.12 -22.97
C GLY A 559 -31.05 1.52 -21.63
N ALA A 560 -30.15 0.53 -21.60
CA ALA A 560 -29.53 0.05 -20.38
C ALA A 560 -28.77 1.18 -19.67
N VAL A 561 -28.92 1.27 -18.34
CA VAL A 561 -28.28 2.31 -17.52
C VAL A 561 -27.31 1.67 -16.52
N PHE A 562 -26.09 2.17 -16.49
CA PHE A 562 -25.10 1.88 -15.46
C PHE A 562 -25.01 3.06 -14.48
N ASP A 563 -25.16 2.76 -13.19
CA ASP A 563 -25.17 3.75 -12.11
C ASP A 563 -23.80 3.84 -11.44
N TYR A 564 -23.19 5.03 -11.49
CA TYR A 564 -21.88 5.33 -10.92
C TYR A 564 -21.99 6.16 -9.63
N ALA A 565 -23.17 6.23 -8.99
CA ALA A 565 -23.39 7.04 -7.78
C ALA A 565 -22.43 6.73 -6.62
N LYS A 566 -21.90 5.50 -6.54
CA LYS A 566 -20.94 5.06 -5.51
C LYS A 566 -19.49 4.99 -5.99
N ALA A 567 -19.24 5.30 -7.27
CA ALA A 567 -17.94 5.08 -7.89
C ALA A 567 -16.90 6.15 -7.53
N LEU A 568 -17.26 7.16 -6.74
CA LEU A 568 -16.33 8.17 -6.25
C LEU A 568 -15.71 7.85 -4.87
N GLY A 569 -16.10 6.73 -4.25
CA GLY A 569 -15.77 6.50 -2.84
C GLY A 569 -16.39 7.59 -1.96
N ASP A 570 -15.58 8.23 -1.13
CA ASP A 570 -15.99 9.33 -0.27
C ASP A 570 -15.88 10.71 -0.93
N LEU A 571 -15.41 10.79 -2.20
CA LEU A 571 -15.23 12.06 -2.88
C LEU A 571 -16.58 12.68 -3.28
N ASP A 572 -16.71 13.98 -3.01
CA ASP A 572 -17.91 14.76 -3.35
C ASP A 572 -18.03 15.08 -4.85
N ALA A 573 -16.92 15.02 -5.59
CA ALA A 573 -16.84 15.44 -6.98
C ALA A 573 -15.67 14.77 -7.72
N LEU A 574 -15.78 14.72 -9.05
CA LEU A 574 -14.73 14.25 -9.96
C LEU A 574 -13.95 15.46 -10.49
N ALA A 575 -12.76 15.68 -9.92
CA ALA A 575 -11.84 16.72 -10.35
C ALA A 575 -11.37 16.52 -11.80
N PRO A 576 -10.84 17.56 -12.47
CA PRO A 576 -10.15 17.41 -13.75
C PRO A 576 -9.09 16.30 -13.70
N ASP A 577 -9.00 15.52 -14.78
CA ASP A 577 -8.07 14.40 -14.97
C ASP A 577 -8.28 13.19 -14.02
N ALA A 578 -9.17 13.31 -13.02
CA ALA A 578 -9.50 12.22 -12.10
C ALA A 578 -10.38 11.14 -12.76
N VAL A 579 -10.35 9.95 -12.15
CA VAL A 579 -11.14 8.79 -12.57
C VAL A 579 -12.00 8.27 -11.43
N THR A 580 -13.08 7.57 -11.75
CA THR A 580 -13.90 6.82 -10.78
C THR A 580 -13.33 5.43 -10.49
N ASP A 581 -13.93 4.75 -9.52
CA ASP A 581 -13.90 3.29 -9.42
C ASP A 581 -14.40 2.67 -10.72
N ALA A 582 -13.87 1.49 -11.02
CA ALA A 582 -14.37 0.70 -12.12
C ALA A 582 -15.71 0.07 -11.73
N LEU A 583 -16.69 0.19 -12.61
CA LEU A 583 -17.90 -0.61 -12.57
C LEU A 583 -17.80 -1.71 -13.62
N VAL A 584 -17.89 -2.97 -13.19
CA VAL A 584 -17.83 -4.12 -14.12
C VAL A 584 -19.15 -4.25 -14.86
N TRP A 585 -19.16 -3.89 -16.14
CA TRP A 585 -20.27 -4.18 -17.04
C TRP A 585 -20.19 -5.65 -17.43
N ARG A 586 -21.25 -6.41 -17.10
CA ARG A 586 -21.38 -7.82 -17.45
C ARG A 586 -22.18 -7.92 -18.71
N LEU A 587 -21.56 -8.43 -19.76
CA LEU A 587 -22.18 -8.64 -21.05
C LEU A 587 -22.13 -10.13 -21.38
N GLU A 588 -23.11 -10.62 -22.12
CA GLU A 588 -23.03 -11.91 -22.79
C GLU A 588 -22.80 -11.67 -24.28
N ALA A 589 -21.65 -12.11 -24.78
CA ALA A 589 -21.35 -12.07 -26.20
C ALA A 589 -22.33 -12.95 -26.97
N ALA A 590 -22.69 -12.55 -28.19
CA ALA A 590 -23.61 -13.30 -29.05
C ALA A 590 -23.11 -14.72 -29.35
N SER A 591 -21.80 -14.91 -29.47
CA SER A 591 -21.17 -16.22 -29.61
C SER A 591 -19.84 -16.30 -28.86
N ALA A 592 -19.29 -17.52 -28.77
CA ALA A 592 -17.98 -17.76 -28.18
C ALA A 592 -16.81 -17.18 -29.02
N THR A 593 -17.07 -16.77 -30.26
CA THR A 593 -16.04 -16.35 -31.23
C THR A 593 -16.28 -14.98 -31.86
N LYS A 594 -17.52 -14.46 -31.81
CA LYS A 594 -17.90 -13.11 -32.28
C LYS A 594 -18.08 -12.21 -31.07
N THR A 595 -17.03 -11.44 -30.76
CA THR A 595 -16.93 -10.55 -29.59
C THR A 595 -16.72 -9.08 -29.98
N ASP A 596 -16.76 -8.78 -31.27
CA ASP A 596 -16.77 -7.44 -31.83
C ASP A 596 -18.17 -6.82 -31.73
N PHE A 597 -18.29 -5.73 -30.98
CA PHE A 597 -19.52 -4.97 -30.86
C PHE A 597 -19.24 -3.50 -30.58
N TYR A 598 -20.26 -2.68 -30.83
CA TYR A 598 -20.19 -1.25 -30.58
C TYR A 598 -20.96 -0.92 -29.31
N ILE A 599 -20.50 0.10 -28.58
CA ILE A 599 -21.29 0.72 -27.52
C ILE A 599 -21.21 2.22 -27.69
N GLY A 600 -22.32 2.83 -28.10
CA GLY A 600 -22.53 4.27 -27.98
C GLY A 600 -23.29 4.55 -26.68
N ALA A 601 -22.83 5.50 -25.89
CA ALA A 601 -23.47 5.84 -24.63
C ALA A 601 -23.53 7.36 -24.41
N ASP A 602 -24.58 7.80 -23.74
CA ASP A 602 -24.67 9.15 -23.20
C ASP A 602 -24.34 9.11 -21.70
N ILE A 603 -23.57 10.10 -21.26
CA ILE A 603 -23.13 10.21 -19.87
C ILE A 603 -23.79 11.44 -19.28
N THR A 604 -24.47 11.28 -18.15
CA THR A 604 -25.13 12.39 -17.46
C THR A 604 -24.57 12.56 -16.06
N GLY A 605 -24.61 13.80 -15.57
CA GLY A 605 -24.22 14.17 -14.22
C GLY A 605 -24.44 15.67 -14.02
N PHE A 606 -23.67 16.29 -13.15
CA PHE A 606 -23.89 17.67 -12.75
C PHE A 606 -22.64 18.54 -12.94
N VAL A 607 -22.86 19.83 -13.23
CA VAL A 607 -21.83 20.88 -13.21
C VAL A 607 -22.28 22.02 -12.30
N ALA A 608 -21.34 22.84 -11.84
CA ALA A 608 -21.67 24.07 -11.13
C ALA A 608 -22.31 25.09 -12.09
N LYS A 609 -23.37 25.78 -11.67
CA LYS A 609 -24.00 26.85 -12.47
C LYS A 609 -23.02 28.00 -12.68
N SER A 610 -22.89 28.47 -13.92
CA SER A 610 -22.05 29.62 -14.27
C SER A 610 -22.65 30.93 -13.75
N GLY A 611 -21.94 31.63 -12.85
CA GLY A 611 -22.35 32.94 -12.32
C GLY A 611 -21.76 33.31 -10.96
N GLU A 612 -21.32 32.35 -10.17
CA GLU A 612 -20.67 32.58 -8.88
C GLU A 612 -19.18 32.23 -9.01
N ARG A 613 -18.37 33.22 -9.42
CA ARG A 613 -16.93 33.15 -9.16
C ARG A 613 -16.74 33.28 -7.65
N LYS A 614 -16.09 32.31 -7.02
CA LYS A 614 -15.31 32.60 -5.81
C LYS A 614 -14.05 33.36 -6.19
#